data_AF-A0A349Y9R5-F1
#
_entry.id   AF-A0A349Y9R5-F1
#
_cell.length_a   1.000
_cell.length_b   1.000
_cell.length_c   1.000
_cell.angle_alpha   90.00
_cell.angle_beta   90.00
_cell.angle_gamma   90.00
#
_symmetry.space_group_name_H-M   'P 1'
#
loop_
_entity.id
_entity.type
_entity.pdbx_description
1 polymer ?
#
loop_
_entity_poly.entity_id
_entity_poly.type
_entity_poly.pdbx_seq_one_letter_code
_entity_poly.pdbx_strand_id
1 'polypeptide(L)' 'MEAAVDDRQLLAKLGAGRLSGDALARELGQTRAAIWKRIQGLRAAGVDIDGRASDGYQLQQPLDLLDAEAI' A
#
# COMPACT_ATOMS: atom_id res chain seq x y z
N MET A 1 4.11 20.36 5.55
CA MET A 1 3.09 19.30 5.53
C MET A 1 3.81 18.00 5.29
N GLU A 2 3.86 17.13 6.28
CA GLU A 2 4.44 15.79 6.13
C GLU A 2 3.62 15.09 5.05
N ALA A 3 4.21 14.80 3.89
CA ALA A 3 3.49 14.15 2.81
C ALA A 3 3.11 12.76 3.32
N ALA A 4 1.85 12.59 3.72
CA ALA A 4 1.33 11.30 4.09
C ALA A 4 1.42 10.40 2.85
N VAL A 5 1.86 9.16 3.03
CA VAL A 5 1.84 8.16 1.96
C VAL A 5 0.41 8.10 1.40
N ASP A 6 0.26 8.33 0.10
CA ASP A 6 -1.04 8.29 -0.57
C ASP A 6 -1.58 6.85 -0.58
N ASP A 7 -2.69 6.64 0.13
CA ASP A 7 -3.29 5.33 0.36
C ASP A 7 -3.73 4.70 -0.95
N ARG A 8 -4.32 5.51 -1.82
CA ARG A 8 -4.88 5.05 -3.09
C ARG A 8 -3.75 4.55 -4.00
N GLN A 9 -2.65 5.30 -4.10
CA GLN A 9 -1.48 4.85 -4.86
C GLN A 9 -0.83 3.60 -4.26
N LEU A 10 -0.71 3.54 -2.93
CA LEU A 10 -0.17 2.36 -2.25
C LEU A 10 -1.03 1.12 -2.52
N LEU A 11 -2.36 1.22 -2.37
CA LEU A 11 -3.30 0.13 -2.62
C LEU A 11 -3.31 -0.29 -4.10
N ALA A 12 -3.30 0.67 -5.03
CA ALA A 12 -3.22 0.37 -6.47
C ALA A 12 -1.96 -0.43 -6.82
N LYS A 13 -0.81 -0.05 -6.25
CA LYS A 13 0.45 -0.78 -6.41
C LYS A 13 0.39 -2.20 -5.83
N LEU A 14 -0.16 -2.35 -4.63
CA LEU A 14 -0.34 -3.64 -3.98
C LEU A 14 -1.35 -4.56 -4.69
N GLY A 15 -2.31 -3.97 -5.42
CA GLY A 15 -3.28 -4.68 -6.26
C GLY A 15 -2.71 -5.10 -7.62
N ALA A 16 -1.75 -4.35 -8.16
CA ALA A 16 -1.05 -4.70 -9.39
C ALA A 16 -0.12 -5.90 -9.21
N GLY A 17 0.38 -6.14 -7.99
CA GLY A 17 1.17 -7.31 -7.67
C GLY A 17 1.98 -7.16 -6.38
N ARG A 18 2.77 -8.20 -6.09
CA ARG A 18 3.63 -8.23 -4.91
C ARG A 18 4.82 -7.30 -5.04
N LEU A 19 4.93 -6.35 -4.10
CA LEU A 19 6.00 -5.35 -4.07
C LEU A 19 6.68 -5.28 -2.72
N SER A 20 8.00 -5.12 -2.70
CA SER A 20 8.74 -4.94 -1.46
C SER A 20 8.49 -3.56 -0.86
N GLY A 21 8.59 -3.43 0.48
CA GLY A 21 8.46 -2.14 1.14
C GLY A 21 9.51 -1.11 0.69
N ASP A 22 10.66 -1.58 0.19
CA ASP A 22 11.71 -0.73 -0.39
C ASP A 22 11.36 -0.25 -1.80
N ALA A 23 10.79 -1.13 -2.64
CA ALA A 23 10.28 -0.75 -3.96
C ALA A 23 9.16 0.28 -3.84
N LEU A 24 8.19 0.05 -2.95
CA LEU A 24 7.10 0.99 -2.65
C LEU A 24 7.62 2.33 -2.14
N ALA A 25 8.64 2.30 -1.27
CA ALA A 25 9.28 3.50 -0.74
C ALA A 25 9.93 4.32 -1.87
N ARG A 26 10.71 3.67 -2.74
CA ARG A 26 11.35 4.32 -3.89
C ARG A 26 10.36 4.91 -4.87
N GLU A 27 9.32 4.15 -5.22
CA GLU A 27 8.32 4.59 -6.19
C GLU A 27 7.42 5.71 -5.66
N LEU A 28 7.09 5.69 -4.37
CA LEU A 28 6.24 6.71 -3.75
C LEU A 28 7.05 7.90 -3.21
N GLY A 29 8.38 7.89 -3.35
CA GLY A 29 9.25 8.94 -2.81
C GLY A 29 9.25 9.01 -1.27
N GLN A 30 9.03 7.86 -0.62
CA GLN A 30 8.83 7.73 0.81
C GLN A 30 9.89 6.84 1.45
N THR A 31 9.92 6.79 2.78
CA THR A 31 10.82 5.86 3.49
C THR A 31 10.16 4.50 3.69
N ARG A 32 10.97 3.44 3.78
CA ARG A 32 10.49 2.08 4.13
C ARG A 32 9.70 2.08 5.45
N ALA A 33 10.10 2.91 6.41
CA ALA A 33 9.39 3.06 7.69
C ALA A 33 8.02 3.72 7.52
N ALA A 34 7.90 4.74 6.66
CA ALA A 34 6.62 5.37 6.33
C ALA A 34 5.67 4.38 5.65
N ILE A 35 6.16 3.61 4.68
CA ILE A 35 5.38 2.54 4.03
C ILE A 35 4.92 1.50 5.07
N TRP A 36 5.81 1.04 5.95
CA TRP A 36 5.45 0.07 6.97
C TRP A 36 4.38 0.59 7.92
N LYS A 37 4.55 1.82 8.45
CA LYS A 37 3.52 2.49 9.26
C LYS A 37 2.20 2.57 8.51
N ARG A 38 2.23 2.88 7.22
CA ARG A 38 1.01 3.01 6.42
C ARG A 38 0.31 1.69 6.22
N ILE A 39 1.05 0.64 5.88
CA ILE A 39 0.52 -0.72 5.73
C ILE A 39 -0.11 -1.20 7.04
N GLN A 40 0.53 -0.95 8.18
CA GLN A 40 -0.06 -1.29 9.48
C GLN A 40 -1.35 -0.51 9.74
N GLY A 41 -1.39 0.78 9.41
CA GLY A 41 -2.61 1.59 9.51
C GLY A 41 -3.74 1.06 8.62
N LEU A 42 -3.44 0.67 7.39
CA LEU A 42 -4.42 0.07 6.46
C LEU A 42 -4.93 -1.28 6.97
N ARG A 43 -4.04 -2.14 7.48
CA ARG A 43 -4.44 -3.41 8.11
C ARG A 43 -5.36 -3.17 9.30
N ALA A 44 -5.03 -2.20 10.15
CA ALA A 44 -5.86 -1.82 11.30
C ALA A 44 -7.23 -1.25 10.87
N ALA A 45 -7.30 -0.61 9.71
CA ALA A 45 -8.54 -0.14 9.10
C ALA A 45 -9.35 -1.26 8.42
N GLY A 46 -8.88 -2.50 8.43
CA GLY A 46 -9.57 -3.67 7.86
C GLY A 46 -9.15 -4.02 6.42
N VAL A 47 -8.07 -3.42 5.90
CA VAL A 47 -7.53 -3.79 4.59
C VAL A 47 -6.72 -5.09 4.69
N ASP A 48 -7.14 -6.09 3.93
CA ASP A 48 -6.46 -7.38 3.82
C ASP A 48 -5.22 -7.29 2.93
N ILE A 49 -4.12 -6.86 3.52
CA ILE A 49 -2.79 -6.87 2.91
C ILE A 49 -2.12 -8.20 3.28
N ASP A 50 -1.62 -8.96 2.32
CA ASP A 50 -0.77 -10.12 2.56
C ASP A 50 0.72 -9.72 2.57
N GLY A 51 1.56 -10.54 3.21
CA GLY A 51 3.01 -10.41 3.11
C GLY A 51 3.69 -9.64 4.25
N ARG A 52 5.02 -9.63 4.19
CA ARG A 52 5.93 -9.20 5.27
C ARG A 52 7.03 -8.33 4.70
N ALA A 53 7.68 -7.53 5.54
CA ALA A 53 8.75 -6.62 5.12
C ALA A 53 9.94 -7.29 4.39
N SER A 54 10.11 -8.61 4.52
CA SER A 54 11.13 -9.43 3.84
C SER A 54 10.64 -10.10 2.56
N ASP A 55 9.33 -10.36 2.43
CA ASP A 55 8.71 -11.14 1.34
C ASP A 55 7.88 -10.26 0.39
N GLY A 56 7.80 -8.96 0.70
CA GLY A 56 6.94 -8.00 0.02
C GLY A 56 5.51 -8.02 0.54
N TYR A 57 4.72 -7.13 -0.04
CA TYR A 57 3.34 -6.88 0.30
C TYR A 57 2.50 -6.99 -0.97
N GLN A 58 1.31 -7.53 -0.84
CA GLN A 58 0.30 -7.58 -1.90
C GLN A 58 -1.07 -7.50 -1.26
N LEU A 59 -2.14 -7.23 -2.01
CA LEU A 59 -3.48 -7.42 -1.48
C LEU A 59 -3.86 -8.90 -1.48
N GLN A 60 -4.45 -9.38 -0.38
CA GLN A 60 -4.96 -10.78 -0.26
C GLN A 60 -6.11 -11.01 -1.24
N GLN A 61 -6.96 -9.99 -1.40
CA GLN A 61 -8.06 -9.94 -2.34
C GLN A 61 -7.84 -8.76 -3.30
N PRO A 62 -8.13 -8.90 -4.61
CA PRO A 62 -8.10 -7.76 -5.51
C PRO A 62 -9.07 -6.72 -4.95
N LEU A 63 -8.53 -5.60 -4.46
CA LEU A 63 -9.36 -4.50 -4.00
C LEU A 63 -9.92 -3.87 -5.27
N ASP A 64 -11.22 -4.07 -5.49
CA ASP A 64 -11.99 -3.28 -6.44
C ASP A 64 -12.03 -1.87 -5.84
N LEU A 65 -10.97 -1.12 -6.09
CA LEU A 65 -10.89 0.29 -5.75
C LEU A 65 -12.02 0.94 -6.53
N LEU A 66 -13.17 1.11 -5.87
CA LEU A 66 -14.31 1.84 -6.39
C LEU A 66 -13.78 3.23 -6.76
N ASP A 67 -13.58 3.41 -8.05
CA ASP A 67 -13.10 4.66 -8.60
C ASP A 67 -14.21 5.67 -8.32
N ALA A 68 -13.97 6.59 -7.38
CA ALA A 68 -14.96 7.60 -7.01
C ALA A 68 -15.31 8.54 -8.18
N GLU A 69 -14.59 8.44 -9.30
CA GLU A 69 -14.83 9.16 -10.56
C GLU A 69 -15.69 8.36 -11.55
N ALA A 70 -16.06 7.11 -11.24
CA ALA A 70 -16.88 6.26 -12.11
C ALA A 70 -18.40 6.35 -11.84
N ILE A 71 -18.87 7.37 -11.11
CA ILE A 71 -20.30 7.60 -10.83
C ILE A 71 -20.79 8.87 -11.52
#